data_AF-A0A497B2K9-F1
#
_entry.id   AF-A0A497B2K9-F1
#
_cell.length_a   1.000
_cell.length_b   1.000
_cell.length_c   1.000
_cell.angle_alpha   90.00
_cell.angle_beta   90.00
_cell.angle_gamma   90.00
#
_symmetry.space_group_name_H-M   'P 1'
#
loop_
_entity.id
_entity.type
_entity.pdbx_description
1 polymer ?
#
loop_
_entity_poly.entity_id
_entity_poly.type
_entity_poly.pdbx_seq_one_letter_code
_entity_poly.pdbx_strand_id
1 'polypeptide(L)'
;MDPVTIATAAVAFLSPYLLEGGKAAAKKAGESLWAALERRFKDKPVPETALKDLQADPQDPDNQAALRKELKKSLAADADFMAAVTRLLE
;
A
#
# COMPACT_ATOMS: atom_id res chain seq x y z
N MET A 1 -1.60 3.92 -15.52
CA MET A 1 -1.78 2.51 -15.08
C MET A 1 -3.19 2.35 -14.55
N ASP A 2 -3.81 1.18 -14.69
CA ASP A 2 -5.14 0.94 -14.11
C ASP A 2 -5.05 0.68 -12.59
N PRO A 3 -6.17 0.78 -11.83
CA PRO A 3 -6.17 0.58 -10.38
C PRO A 3 -5.65 -0.78 -9.91
N VAL A 4 -5.78 -1.83 -10.72
CA VAL A 4 -5.29 -3.18 -10.38
C VAL A 4 -3.77 -3.20 -10.46
N THR A 5 -3.19 -2.65 -11.53
CA THR A 5 -1.74 -2.55 -11.70
C THR A 5 -1.11 -1.74 -10.56
N ILE A 6 -1.67 -0.57 -10.24
CA ILE A 6 -1.12 0.32 -9.19
C ILE A 6 -1.20 -0.36 -7.82
N ALA A 7 -2.35 -0.96 -7.48
CA ALA A 7 -2.49 -1.65 -6.20
C ALA A 7 -1.50 -2.82 -6.06
N THR A 8 -1.26 -3.56 -7.14
CA THR A 8 -0.33 -4.70 -7.16
C THR A 8 1.12 -4.21 -7.00
N ALA A 9 1.51 -3.16 -7.72
CA ALA A 9 2.83 -2.55 -7.61
C ALA A 9 3.08 -1.98 -6.20
N ALA A 10 2.10 -1.30 -5.60
CA ALA A 10 2.22 -0.76 -4.26
C ALA A 10 2.45 -1.85 -3.20
N VAL A 11 1.70 -2.96 -3.24
CA VAL A 11 1.91 -4.07 -2.29
C VAL A 11 3.28 -4.70 -2.50
N ALA A 12 3.66 -4.98 -3.76
CA ALA A 12 4.98 -5.54 -4.08
C ALA A 12 6.14 -4.64 -3.63
N PHE A 13 5.94 -3.32 -3.68
CA PHE A 13 6.92 -2.34 -3.23
C PHE A 13 6.99 -2.24 -1.70
N LEU A 14 5.86 -2.35 -1.01
CA LEU A 14 5.78 -2.23 0.45
C LEU A 14 6.23 -3.50 1.18
N SER A 15 6.00 -4.70 0.65
CA SER A 15 6.40 -5.96 1.30
C SER A 15 7.87 -6.02 1.71
N PRO A 16 8.87 -5.76 0.84
CA PRO A 16 10.27 -5.74 1.25
C PRO A 16 10.61 -4.56 2.18
N TYR A 17 9.96 -3.40 2.00
CA TYR A 17 10.13 -2.24 2.87
C TYR A 17 9.74 -2.54 4.33
N LEU A 18 8.61 -3.22 4.52
CA LEU A 18 8.10 -3.62 5.84
C LEU A 18 8.94 -4.75 6.44
N LEU A 19 9.35 -5.73 5.63
CA LEU A 19 10.16 -6.87 6.08
C LEU A 19 11.55 -6.46 6.59
N GLU A 20 12.21 -5.55 5.89
CA GLU A 20 13.57 -5.12 6.24
C GLU A 20 13.62 -4.00 7.30
N GLY A 21 12.46 -3.58 7.82
CA GLY A 21 12.35 -2.41 8.69
C GLY A 21 12.88 -1.13 8.02
N GLY A 22 12.77 -1.03 6.69
CA GLY A 22 13.24 0.10 5.90
C GLY A 22 14.78 0.19 5.74
N LYS A 23 15.51 -0.91 5.52
CA LYS A 23 16.95 -0.83 5.23
C LYS A 23 17.25 -0.33 3.79
N ALA A 24 18.00 0.77 3.79
CA ALA A 24 18.84 1.40 2.76
C ALA A 24 18.35 1.70 1.32
N ALA A 25 17.57 0.87 0.62
CA ALA A 25 17.39 1.07 -0.84
C ALA A 25 16.18 1.94 -1.25
N ALA A 26 15.05 1.91 -0.52
CA ALA A 26 13.79 2.55 -0.92
C ALA A 26 13.16 3.45 0.16
N LYS A 27 13.93 3.82 1.18
CA LYS A 27 13.42 4.29 2.50
C LYS A 27 12.38 5.41 2.42
N LYS A 28 12.61 6.46 1.62
CA LYS A 28 11.69 7.60 1.51
C LYS A 28 10.40 7.32 0.74
N ALA A 29 10.50 6.58 -0.36
CA ALA A 29 9.32 6.27 -1.18
C ALA A 29 8.42 5.25 -0.44
N GLY A 30 9.02 4.24 0.19
CA GLY A 30 8.29 3.27 1.02
C GLY A 30 7.60 3.92 2.22
N GLU A 31 8.32 4.80 2.93
CA GLU A 31 7.77 5.59 4.05
C GLU A 31 6.63 6.50 3.60
N SER A 32 6.81 7.24 2.49
CA SER A 32 5.80 8.16 1.97
C SER A 32 4.55 7.43 1.48
N LEU A 33 4.73 6.29 0.79
CA LEU A 33 3.63 5.44 0.35
C LEU A 33 2.88 4.86 1.55
N TRP A 34 3.59 4.31 2.53
CA TRP A 34 2.98 3.77 3.75
C TRP A 34 2.15 4.84 4.48
N ALA A 35 2.74 6.01 4.74
CA ALA A 35 2.06 7.12 5.40
C ALA A 35 0.83 7.62 4.61
N ALA A 36 0.90 7.63 3.27
CA ALA A 36 -0.24 7.97 2.43
C ALA A 36 -1.39 6.95 2.58
N LEU A 37 -1.07 5.65 2.68
CA LEU A 37 -2.07 4.61 2.91
C LEU A 37 -2.67 4.68 4.31
N GLU A 38 -1.85 4.86 5.35
CA GLU A 38 -2.32 5.05 6.73
C GLU A 38 -3.30 6.23 6.83
N ARG A 39 -2.96 7.37 6.23
CA ARG A 39 -3.84 8.54 6.19
C ARG A 39 -5.12 8.27 5.41
N ARG A 40 -5.04 7.55 4.28
CA ARG A 40 -6.21 7.24 3.45
C ARG A 40 -7.17 6.28 4.13
N PHE A 41 -6.64 5.34 4.91
CA PHE A 41 -7.40 4.25 5.53
C PHE A 41 -7.73 4.46 6.99
N LYS A 42 -7.25 5.54 7.60
CA LYS A 42 -7.68 5.98 8.93
C LYS A 42 -9.21 6.02 9.04
N ASP A 43 -9.73 5.49 10.14
CA ASP A 43 -11.16 5.44 10.47
C ASP A 43 -12.00 4.62 9.47
N LYS A 44 -11.35 3.77 8.66
CA LYS A 44 -11.99 2.81 7.76
C LYS A 44 -11.61 1.40 8.21
N PRO A 45 -12.47 0.69 8.98
CA PRO A 45 -12.07 -0.54 9.68
C PRO A 45 -11.45 -1.61 8.79
N VAL A 46 -12.08 -1.93 7.65
CA VAL A 46 -11.62 -2.99 6.74
C VAL A 46 -10.23 -2.68 6.15
N PRO A 47 -10.00 -1.54 5.48
CA PRO A 47 -8.68 -1.25 4.93
C PRO A 47 -7.62 -0.91 5.99
N GLU A 48 -8.02 -0.40 7.17
CA GLU A 48 -7.10 -0.20 8.29
C GLU A 48 -6.59 -1.53 8.84
N THR A 49 -7.46 -2.53 8.98
CA THR A 49 -7.07 -3.91 9.34
C THR A 49 -6.11 -4.49 8.30
N ALA A 50 -6.40 -4.33 7.01
CA ALA A 50 -5.51 -4.83 5.96
C ALA A 50 -4.09 -4.21 6.00
N LEU A 51 -3.94 -2.96 6.45
CA LEU A 51 -2.61 -2.38 6.71
C LEU A 51 -1.93 -3.04 7.90
N LYS A 52 -2.64 -3.20 9.02
CA LYS A 52 -2.09 -3.82 10.23
C LYS A 52 -1.66 -5.26 9.99
N ASP A 53 -2.45 -6.01 9.25
CA ASP A 53 -2.17 -7.40 8.90
C ASP A 53 -0.91 -7.50 8.01
N LEU A 54 -0.82 -6.66 6.96
CA LEU A 54 0.39 -6.62 6.12
C LEU A 54 1.63 -6.15 6.91
N GLN A 55 1.49 -5.23 7.85
CA GLN A 55 2.60 -4.80 8.70
C GLN A 55 3.07 -5.92 9.62
N ALA A 56 2.15 -6.74 10.13
CA ALA A 56 2.46 -7.85 11.03
C ALA A 56 3.14 -9.02 10.30
N ASP A 57 2.67 -9.35 9.09
CA ASP A 57 3.29 -10.34 8.21
C ASP A 57 3.27 -9.87 6.74
N PRO A 58 4.34 -9.19 6.28
CA PRO A 58 4.42 -8.64 4.92
C PRO A 58 4.58 -9.68 3.81
N GLN A 59 4.95 -10.91 4.17
CA GLN A 59 5.19 -12.02 3.23
C GLN A 59 3.99 -12.96 3.10
N ASP A 60 3.02 -12.86 4.01
CA ASP A 60 1.78 -13.61 3.92
C ASP A 60 0.97 -13.22 2.66
N PRO A 61 0.61 -14.19 1.80
CA PRO A 61 -0.07 -13.92 0.54
C PRO A 61 -1.52 -13.43 0.73
N ASP A 62 -2.19 -13.82 1.82
CA ASP A 62 -3.56 -13.40 2.11
C ASP A 62 -3.59 -11.95 2.60
N ASN A 63 -2.61 -11.53 3.41
CA ASN A 63 -2.43 -10.14 3.83
C ASN A 63 -2.12 -9.23 2.63
N GLN A 64 -1.22 -9.66 1.74
CA GLN A 64 -0.94 -8.97 0.47
C GLN A 64 -2.20 -8.84 -0.39
N ALA A 65 -2.98 -9.92 -0.51
CA ALA A 65 -4.22 -9.92 -1.29
C ALA A 65 -5.29 -9.01 -0.68
N ALA A 66 -5.42 -8.98 0.66
CA ALA A 66 -6.34 -8.13 1.39
C ALA A 66 -6.04 -6.65 1.15
N LEU A 67 -4.79 -6.22 1.33
CA LEU A 67 -4.41 -4.83 1.09
C LEU A 67 -4.59 -4.45 -0.38
N ARG A 68 -4.15 -5.30 -1.32
CA ARG A 68 -4.32 -5.06 -2.75
C ARG A 68 -5.79 -4.86 -3.13
N LYS A 69 -6.71 -5.63 -2.55
CA LYS A 69 -8.15 -5.53 -2.82
C LYS A 69 -8.71 -4.18 -2.37
N GLU A 70 -8.39 -3.74 -1.16
CA GLU A 70 -8.90 -2.47 -0.63
C GLU A 70 -8.23 -1.26 -1.27
N LEU A 71 -6.93 -1.34 -1.57
CA LEU A 71 -6.21 -0.32 -2.32
C LEU A 71 -6.81 -0.15 -3.72
N LYS A 72 -7.07 -1.24 -4.46
CA LYS A 72 -7.74 -1.19 -5.76
C LYS A 72 -9.07 -0.43 -5.70
N LYS A 73 -9.92 -0.73 -4.70
CA LYS A 73 -11.21 -0.05 -4.53
C LYS A 73 -11.01 1.45 -4.27
N SER A 74 -10.07 1.78 -3.39
CA SER A 74 -9.74 3.17 -3.02
C SER A 74 -9.24 3.99 -4.21
N LEU A 75 -8.37 3.40 -5.04
CA LEU A 75 -7.84 4.01 -6.27
C LEU A 75 -8.94 4.19 -7.33
N ALA A 76 -9.81 3.21 -7.50
CA ALA A 76 -10.92 3.30 -8.46
C ALA A 76 -11.97 4.35 -8.07
N ALA A 77 -12.11 4.65 -6.78
CA ALA A 77 -13.07 5.62 -6.27
C ALA A 77 -12.55 7.07 -6.28
N ASP A 78 -11.25 7.30 -6.50
CA ASP A 78 -10.60 8.59 -6.26
C ASP A 78 -9.37 8.75 -7.18
N ALA A 79 -9.57 9.52 -8.25
CA ALA A 79 -8.55 9.75 -9.28
C ALA A 79 -7.33 10.54 -8.74
N ASP A 80 -7.54 11.46 -7.81
CA ASP A 80 -6.46 12.24 -7.20
C ASP A 80 -5.59 11.35 -6.32
N PHE A 81 -6.22 10.48 -5.53
CA PHE A 81 -5.50 9.46 -4.76
C PHE A 81 -4.74 8.49 -5.68
N MET A 82 -5.33 8.08 -6.80
CA MET A 82 -4.66 7.25 -7.80
C MET A 82 -3.42 7.93 -8.38
N ALA A 83 -3.50 9.22 -8.73
CA ALA A 83 -2.37 10.00 -9.20
C ALA A 83 -1.28 10.13 -8.14
N ALA A 84 -1.66 10.38 -6.88
CA ALA A 84 -0.72 10.49 -5.77
C ALA A 84 0.05 9.17 -5.52
N VAL A 85 -0.63 8.03 -5.50
CA VAL A 85 0.02 6.71 -5.33
C VAL A 85 0.91 6.38 -6.53
N THR A 86 0.47 6.69 -7.75
CA THR A 86 1.27 6.47 -8.96
C THR A 86 2.61 7.22 -8.87
N ARG A 87 2.58 8.49 -8.47
CA ARG A 87 3.78 9.31 -8.32
C ARG A 87 4.74 8.81 -7.24
N LEU A 88 4.24 8.12 -6.22
CA LEU A 88 5.06 7.55 -5.15
C LEU A 88 5.75 6.24 -5.57
N LEU A 89 5.31 5.63 -6.68
CA LEU A 89 5.86 4.39 -7.24
C LEU A 89 6.83 4.62 -8.42
N GLU A 90 6.95 5.86 -8.89
CA GLU A 90 7.92 6.31 -9.91
C GLU A 90 9.29 6.62 -9.28
#